data_AF-A0AAF0IYG7-F1
#
_entry.id   AF-A0AAF0IYG7-F1
#
_cell.length_a   1.000
_cell.length_b   1.000
_cell.length_c   1.000
_cell.angle_alpha   90.00
_cell.angle_beta   90.00
_cell.angle_gamma   90.00
#
_symmetry.space_group_name_H-M   'P 1'
#
loop_
_entity.id
_entity.type
_entity.pdbx_description
1 polymer ?
#
loop_
_entity_poly.entity_id
_entity_poly.type
_entity_poly.pdbx_seq_one_letter_code
_entity_poly.pdbx_strand_id
1 'polypeptide(L)'
;MANAPDRFNLFLLQPGEQRIEIQEDMRLPNAATFVFNKEDHTLGNMLRHAVLAQPGVLFCGYKVPHPLEPRVLVKVQTDGSQTPAEVLQQACTKLIVQMGSLKQTWAKEVRLGADGAAPYAPAMWPAYGAGAPVPGPEAPLDAYAADTDGAAGGAMGGYVDM
;
A
#
# COMPACT_ATOMS: atom_id res chain seq x y z
N MET A 1 -10.93 24.29 13.35
CA MET A 1 -10.24 23.03 13.00
C MET A 1 -8.80 23.33 12.60
N ALA A 2 -7.89 23.60 13.54
CA ALA A 2 -6.62 24.27 13.25
C ALA A 2 -5.34 23.56 13.75
N ASN A 3 -5.38 22.25 14.03
CA ASN A 3 -4.21 21.49 14.50
C ASN A 3 -4.00 20.17 13.74
N ALA A 4 -4.55 20.05 12.53
CA ALA A 4 -4.30 18.90 11.68
C ALA A 4 -3.03 19.17 10.86
N PRO A 5 -2.03 18.28 10.90
CA PRO A 5 -0.86 18.42 10.05
C PRO A 5 -1.24 18.22 8.58
N ASP A 6 -0.46 18.80 7.68
CA ASP A 6 -0.68 18.62 6.24
C ASP A 6 -0.53 17.16 5.81
N ARG A 7 -1.40 16.71 4.90
CA ARG A 7 -1.43 15.31 4.45
C ARG A 7 -0.14 14.87 3.76
N PHE A 8 0.58 15.77 3.10
CA PHE A 8 1.82 15.43 2.40
C PHE A 8 2.95 15.07 3.37
N ASN A 9 2.88 15.49 4.64
CA ASN A 9 3.86 15.15 5.68
C ASN A 9 3.95 13.64 5.97
N LEU A 10 2.99 12.84 5.46
CA LEU A 10 2.96 11.39 5.61
C LEU A 10 4.03 10.68 4.77
N PHE A 11 4.34 11.19 3.57
CA PHE A 11 5.22 10.53 2.61
C PHE A 11 6.41 11.38 2.16
N LEU A 12 6.33 12.71 2.26
CA LEU A 12 7.42 13.63 1.96
C LEU A 12 8.36 13.77 3.15
N LEU A 13 9.66 13.61 2.88
CA LEU A 13 10.72 13.86 3.85
C LEU A 13 10.92 15.36 4.03
N GLN A 14 11.13 15.78 5.28
CA GLN A 14 11.51 17.15 5.58
C GLN A 14 13.00 17.39 5.26
N PRO A 15 13.42 18.64 5.03
CA PRO A 15 14.83 18.95 4.78
C PRO A 15 15.72 18.46 5.93
N GLY A 16 16.67 17.57 5.63
CA GLY A 16 17.59 16.97 6.62
C GLY A 16 17.14 15.63 7.21
N GLU A 17 15.92 15.17 6.92
CA GLU A 17 15.43 13.85 7.32
C GLU A 17 15.93 12.76 6.35
N GLN A 18 16.47 11.67 6.87
CA GLN A 18 16.89 10.52 6.07
C GLN A 18 15.74 9.52 5.92
N ARG A 19 15.63 8.84 4.77
CA ARG A 19 14.62 7.79 4.57
C ARG A 19 14.84 6.62 5.52
N ILE A 20 16.11 6.28 5.76
CA ILE A 20 16.51 5.13 6.57
C ILE A 20 17.58 5.58 7.56
N GLU A 21 17.39 5.27 8.84
CA GLU A 21 18.43 5.39 9.88
C GLU A 21 18.73 3.99 10.42
N ILE A 22 20.01 3.70 10.69
CA ILE A 22 20.45 2.41 11.22
C ILE A 22 20.88 2.61 12.67
N GLN A 23 20.28 1.83 13.57
CA GLN A 23 20.61 1.82 14.98
C GLN A 23 21.08 0.42 15.37
N GLU A 24 22.38 0.25 15.57
CA GLU A 24 22.94 -1.03 16.02
C GLU A 24 22.59 -1.28 17.50
N ASP A 25 22.20 -2.51 17.84
CA ASP A 25 21.83 -2.87 19.21
C ASP A 25 23.04 -3.46 19.92
N MET A 26 23.57 -2.73 20.91
CA MET A 26 24.73 -3.18 21.71
C MET A 26 24.39 -4.30 22.70
N ARG A 27 23.10 -4.56 22.97
CA ARG A 27 22.69 -5.55 23.97
C ARG A 27 22.61 -6.97 23.41
N LEU A 28 22.39 -7.09 22.11
CA LEU A 28 22.24 -8.36 21.41
C LEU A 28 23.29 -8.45 20.31
N PRO A 29 24.07 -9.54 20.23
CA PRO A 29 25.03 -9.69 19.14
C PRO A 29 24.30 -9.79 17.81
N ASN A 30 24.88 -9.18 16.77
CA ASN A 30 24.38 -9.24 15.39
C ASN A 30 22.91 -8.80 15.25
N ALA A 31 22.52 -7.76 16.00
CA ALA A 31 21.19 -7.18 15.94
C ALA A 31 21.25 -5.70 15.54
N ALA A 32 20.36 -5.29 14.64
CA ALA A 32 20.21 -3.90 14.24
C ALA A 32 18.72 -3.54 14.12
N THR A 33 18.42 -2.28 14.44
CA THR A 33 17.10 -1.67 14.25
C THR A 33 17.18 -0.67 13.11
N PHE A 34 16.46 -0.95 12.05
CA PHE A 34 16.30 -0.07 10.90
C PHE A 34 15.06 0.78 11.10
N VAL A 35 15.26 2.08 11.08
CA VAL A 35 14.19 3.06 11.11
C VAL A 35 13.88 3.47 9.69
N PHE A 36 12.63 3.34 9.29
CA PHE A 36 12.11 3.86 8.04
C PHE A 36 11.22 5.07 8.35
N ASN A 37 11.63 6.23 7.87
CA ASN A 37 10.86 7.47 7.99
C ASN A 37 9.93 7.61 6.78
N LYS A 38 8.72 8.13 7.03
CA LYS A 38 7.66 8.31 6.03
C LYS A 38 7.17 7.01 5.40
N GLU A 39 7.09 5.97 6.22
CA GLU A 39 6.61 4.64 5.86
C GLU A 39 5.62 4.12 6.90
N ASP A 40 4.87 3.08 6.53
CA ASP A 40 3.79 2.51 7.34
C ASP A 40 3.86 0.97 7.39
N HIS A 41 2.78 0.36 7.93
CA HIS A 41 2.63 -1.08 8.01
C HIS A 41 2.73 -1.80 6.66
N THR A 42 2.45 -1.11 5.54
CA THR A 42 2.52 -1.69 4.20
C THR A 42 3.93 -2.17 3.89
N LEU A 43 4.93 -1.32 4.11
CA LEU A 43 6.34 -1.67 3.93
C LEU A 43 6.85 -2.53 5.09
N GLY A 44 6.51 -2.18 6.34
CA GLY A 44 6.99 -2.89 7.52
C GLY A 44 6.61 -4.37 7.54
N ASN A 45 5.35 -4.69 7.23
CA ASN A 45 4.88 -6.06 7.21
C ASN A 45 5.51 -6.87 6.06
N MET A 46 5.64 -6.27 4.88
CA MET A 46 6.26 -6.91 3.73
C MET A 46 7.72 -7.28 4.01
N LEU A 47 8.50 -6.34 4.55
CA LEU A 47 9.90 -6.57 4.90
C LEU A 47 10.05 -7.64 5.98
N ARG A 48 9.20 -7.62 7.02
CA ARG A 48 9.22 -8.65 8.07
C ARG A 48 9.13 -10.05 7.48
N HIS A 49 8.17 -10.30 6.59
CA HIS A 49 8.00 -11.61 5.98
C HIS A 49 9.18 -11.99 5.07
N ALA A 50 9.68 -11.04 4.28
CA ALA A 50 10.80 -11.30 3.38
C ALA A 50 12.12 -11.57 4.10
N VAL A 51 12.36 -10.90 5.24
CA VAL A 51 13.55 -11.12 6.07
C VAL A 51 13.45 -12.44 6.81
N LEU A 52 12.30 -12.78 7.39
CA LEU A 52 12.09 -14.08 8.06
C LEU A 52 12.24 -15.27 7.10
N ALA A 53 12.02 -15.07 5.80
CA ALA A 53 12.23 -16.10 4.79
C ALA A 53 13.72 -16.36 4.47
N GLN A 54 14.65 -15.53 4.94
CA GLN A 54 16.08 -15.71 4.69
C GLN A 54 16.71 -16.71 5.69
N PRO A 55 17.62 -17.57 5.22
CA PRO A 55 18.40 -18.41 6.12
C PRO A 55 19.34 -17.56 6.98
N GLY A 56 19.55 -17.98 8.23
CA GLY A 56 20.44 -17.28 9.18
C GLY A 56 19.78 -16.12 9.95
N VAL A 57 18.48 -15.88 9.75
CA VAL A 57 17.71 -14.92 10.56
C VAL A 57 17.13 -15.63 11.78
N LEU A 58 17.46 -15.12 12.96
CA LEU A 58 16.93 -15.61 14.23
C LEU A 58 15.64 -14.88 14.62
N PHE A 59 15.60 -13.57 14.35
CA PHE A 59 14.46 -12.74 14.69
C PHE A 59 14.29 -11.60 13.69
N CYS A 60 13.04 -11.36 13.31
CA CYS A 60 12.64 -10.14 12.66
C CYS A 60 11.25 -9.72 13.11
N GLY A 61 11.12 -8.46 13.51
CA GLY A 61 9.86 -7.86 13.90
C GLY A 61 9.84 -6.39 13.52
N TYR A 62 8.64 -5.84 13.35
CA TYR A 62 8.48 -4.41 13.12
C TYR A 62 7.43 -3.82 14.06
N LYS A 63 7.53 -2.52 14.32
CA LYS A 63 6.52 -1.76 15.05
C LYS A 63 6.43 -0.33 14.52
N VAL A 64 5.24 0.24 14.63
CA VAL A 64 5.01 1.68 14.49
C VAL A 64 4.96 2.25 15.91
N PRO A 65 5.82 3.21 16.27
CA PRO A 65 5.91 3.70 17.65
C PRO A 65 4.67 4.49 18.05
N HIS A 66 4.11 5.26 17.12
CA HIS A 66 2.90 6.03 17.31
C HIS A 66 2.15 6.20 15.97
N PRO A 67 0.82 6.03 15.91
CA PRO A 67 0.07 6.07 14.64
C PRO A 67 0.07 7.44 13.95
N LEU A 68 0.27 8.54 14.69
CA LEU A 68 0.35 9.89 14.11
C LEU A 68 1.74 10.20 13.51
N GLU A 69 2.74 9.36 13.79
CA GLU A 69 4.09 9.52 13.26
C GLU A 69 4.33 8.43 12.21
N PRO A 70 4.50 8.78 10.93
CA PRO A 70 4.75 7.81 9.86
C PRO A 70 6.20 7.32 9.93
N ARG A 71 6.49 6.47 10.92
CA ARG A 71 7.81 5.87 11.15
C ARG A 71 7.65 4.39 11.48
N VAL A 72 8.45 3.55 10.86
CA VAL A 72 8.47 2.10 11.10
C VAL A 72 9.83 1.70 11.62
N LEU A 73 9.86 0.95 12.71
CA LEU A 73 11.09 0.38 13.25
C LEU A 73 11.09 -1.12 12.95
N VAL A 74 12.03 -1.57 12.13
CA VAL A 74 12.26 -2.98 11.81
C VAL A 74 13.50 -3.46 12.55
N LYS A 75 13.33 -4.39 13.49
CA LYS A 75 14.43 -5.01 14.21
C LYS A 75 14.77 -6.35 13.56
N VAL A 76 16.04 -6.56 13.26
CA VAL A 76 16.57 -7.78 12.66
C VAL A 76 17.72 -8.31 13.51
N GLN A 77 17.72 -9.61 13.76
CA GLN A 77 18.80 -10.33 14.42
C GLN A 77 19.19 -11.54 13.58
N THR A 78 20.49 -11.70 13.35
CA THR A 78 21.06 -12.82 12.60
C THR A 78 21.88 -13.72 13.50
N ASP A 79 22.19 -14.93 13.00
CA ASP A 79 23.06 -15.92 13.65
C ASP A 79 24.56 -15.54 13.62
N GLY A 80 24.91 -14.47 12.91
CA GLY A 80 26.30 -14.03 12.70
C GLY A 80 26.93 -14.54 11.40
N SER A 81 26.23 -15.37 10.62
CA SER A 81 26.68 -15.78 9.28
C SER A 81 26.64 -14.62 8.28
N GLN A 82 25.70 -13.69 8.48
CA GLN A 82 25.50 -12.51 7.64
C GLN A 82 25.17 -11.30 8.52
N THR A 83 25.55 -10.10 8.07
CA THR A 83 25.15 -8.88 8.79
C THR A 83 23.66 -8.60 8.61
N PRO A 84 22.98 -8.00 9.60
CA PRO A 84 21.56 -7.64 9.47
C PRO A 84 21.26 -6.74 8.27
N ALA A 85 22.20 -5.87 7.89
CA ALA A 85 22.08 -4.98 6.75
C ALA A 85 22.10 -5.74 5.42
N GLU A 86 23.02 -6.70 5.26
CA GLU A 86 23.10 -7.55 4.07
C GLU A 86 21.85 -8.40 3.90
N VAL A 87 21.36 -9.02 4.98
CA VAL A 87 20.12 -9.81 4.97
C VAL A 87 18.93 -8.96 4.53
N LEU A 88 18.82 -7.74 5.05
CA LEU A 88 17.76 -6.81 4.68
C LEU A 88 17.85 -6.44 3.18
N GLN A 89 19.05 -6.15 2.68
CA GLN A 89 19.28 -5.84 1.27
C GLN A 89 18.89 -7.02 0.37
N GLN A 90 19.33 -8.24 0.71
CA GLN A 90 18.96 -9.45 -0.03
C GLN A 90 17.45 -9.69 -0.02
N ALA A 91 16.78 -9.46 1.12
CA ALA A 91 15.33 -9.57 1.22
C ALA A 91 14.63 -8.56 0.29
N CYS A 92 15.07 -7.31 0.25
CA CYS A 92 14.56 -6.29 -0.67
C CYS A 92 14.75 -6.69 -2.14
N THR A 93 15.93 -7.18 -2.51
CA THR A 93 16.19 -7.65 -3.90
C THR A 93 15.26 -8.80 -4.27
N LYS A 94 15.07 -9.78 -3.38
CA LYS A 94 14.14 -10.90 -3.63
C LYS A 94 12.70 -10.42 -3.79
N LEU A 95 12.24 -9.48 -2.96
CA LEU A 95 10.90 -8.89 -3.07
C LEU A 95 10.69 -8.18 -4.42
N ILE A 96 11.67 -7.40 -4.87
CA ILE A 96 11.60 -6.70 -6.17
C ILE A 96 11.45 -7.71 -7.30
N VAL A 97 12.23 -8.80 -7.28
CA VAL A 97 12.14 -9.87 -8.27
C VAL A 97 10.77 -10.55 -8.23
N GLN A 98 10.29 -10.92 -7.03
CA GLN A 98 8.98 -11.55 -6.86
C GLN A 98 7.84 -10.67 -7.39
N MET A 99 7.85 -9.38 -7.08
CA MET A 99 6.85 -8.43 -7.56
C MET A 99 6.94 -8.25 -9.09
N GLY A 100 8.16 -8.25 -9.64
CA GLY A 100 8.40 -8.23 -11.08
C GLY A 100 7.80 -9.45 -11.79
N SER A 101 8.04 -10.65 -11.25
CA SER A 101 7.45 -11.89 -11.77
C SER A 101 5.93 -11.90 -11.65
N LEU A 102 5.37 -11.45 -10.52
CA LEU A 102 3.93 -11.32 -10.33
C LEU A 102 3.32 -10.40 -11.39
N LYS A 103 3.89 -9.22 -11.61
CA LYS A 103 3.43 -8.26 -12.62
C LYS A 103 3.40 -8.87 -14.02
N GLN A 104 4.45 -9.60 -14.41
CA GLN A 104 4.55 -10.23 -15.72
C GLN A 104 3.50 -11.34 -15.89
N THR A 105 3.39 -12.24 -14.92
CA THR A 105 2.41 -13.34 -14.94
C THR A 105 1.00 -12.79 -14.95
N TRP A 106 0.69 -11.84 -14.07
CA TRP A 106 -0.63 -11.22 -14.01
C TRP A 106 -1.00 -10.54 -15.34
N ALA A 107 -0.09 -9.77 -15.93
CA ALA A 107 -0.33 -9.12 -17.22
C ALA A 107 -0.56 -10.13 -18.37
N LYS A 108 0.08 -11.30 -18.31
CA LYS A 108 -0.15 -12.40 -19.26
C LYS A 108 -1.54 -13.00 -19.07
N GLU A 109 -1.91 -13.36 -17.85
CA GLU A 109 -3.19 -13.99 -17.55
C GLU A 109 -4.39 -13.08 -17.83
N VAL A 110 -4.27 -11.78 -17.54
CA VAL A 110 -5.33 -10.80 -17.85
C VAL A 110 -5.55 -10.68 -19.36
N ARG A 111 -4.49 -10.72 -20.17
CA ARG A 111 -4.60 -10.71 -21.63
C ARG A 111 -5.27 -11.98 -22.16
N LEU A 112 -4.84 -13.15 -21.68
CA LEU A 112 -5.43 -14.43 -22.05
C LEU A 112 -6.92 -14.53 -21.66
N GLY A 113 -7.28 -13.98 -20.49
CA GLY A 113 -8.68 -13.91 -20.04
C GLY A 113 -9.56 -12.97 -20.88
N ALA A 114 -9.00 -11.91 -21.44
CA ALA A 114 -9.71 -11.00 -22.35
C ALA A 114 -9.93 -11.64 -23.74
N ASP A 115 -8.95 -12.40 -24.23
CA ASP A 115 -9.02 -13.08 -25.53
C ASP A 115 -9.89 -14.37 -25.49
N GLY A 116 -10.10 -14.93 -24.28
CA GLY A 116 -10.87 -16.15 -24.04
C GLY A 116 -12.34 -15.95 -23.65
N ALA A 117 -12.90 -14.75 -23.82
CA ALA A 117 -14.31 -14.46 -23.51
C ALA A 117 -15.24 -15.26 -24.45
N ALA A 118 -15.64 -16.45 -24.00
CA ALA A 118 -16.74 -17.21 -24.58
C ALA A 118 -18.05 -16.40 -24.49
N PRO A 119 -18.99 -16.57 -25.45
CA PRO A 119 -20.17 -15.70 -25.65
C PRO A 119 -21.24 -15.73 -24.53
N TYR A 120 -20.94 -16.36 -23.40
CA TYR A 120 -21.82 -16.45 -22.24
C TYR A 120 -20.96 -16.35 -20.96
N ALA A 121 -20.82 -15.16 -20.43
CA ALA A 121 -20.50 -14.95 -19.03
C ALA A 121 -21.42 -13.82 -18.53
N PRO A 122 -22.20 -14.02 -17.46
CA PRO A 122 -23.05 -12.96 -16.93
C PRO A 122 -22.14 -11.84 -16.43
N ALA A 123 -22.48 -10.60 -16.78
CA ALA A 123 -21.71 -9.39 -16.52
C ALA A 123 -21.41 -9.21 -15.02
N MET A 124 -20.31 -9.78 -14.55
CA MET A 124 -19.76 -9.49 -13.24
C MET A 124 -18.71 -8.41 -13.44
N TRP A 125 -19.11 -7.18 -13.08
CA TRP A 125 -18.35 -5.94 -13.13
C TRP A 125 -18.34 -5.21 -14.50
N PRO A 126 -18.74 -3.93 -14.58
CA PRO A 126 -18.55 -3.16 -15.80
C PRO A 126 -17.05 -2.97 -16.01
N ALA A 127 -16.52 -3.57 -17.06
CA ALA A 127 -15.23 -3.22 -17.59
C ALA A 127 -15.25 -1.72 -17.90
N TYR A 128 -14.37 -0.95 -17.26
CA TYR A 128 -14.11 0.43 -17.63
C TYR A 128 -13.53 0.42 -19.04
N GLY A 129 -14.41 0.50 -20.03
CA GLY A 129 -14.11 0.16 -21.41
C GLY A 129 -13.50 1.33 -22.18
N ALA A 130 -12.51 1.02 -23.01
CA ALA A 130 -12.25 1.77 -24.23
C ALA A 130 -13.52 1.69 -25.10
N GLY A 131 -14.35 2.74 -25.05
CA GLY A 131 -15.65 2.78 -25.72
C GLY A 131 -16.84 3.25 -24.88
N ALA A 132 -16.64 3.71 -23.64
CA ALA A 132 -17.71 4.42 -22.94
C ALA A 132 -18.13 5.64 -23.79
N PRO A 133 -19.44 5.85 -24.06
CA PRO A 133 -19.89 7.00 -24.83
C PRO A 133 -19.53 8.25 -24.03
N VAL A 134 -18.55 9.00 -24.54
CA VAL A 134 -18.24 10.32 -24.02
C VAL A 134 -19.44 11.19 -24.40
N PRO A 135 -20.16 11.79 -23.45
CA PRO A 135 -21.24 12.68 -23.80
C PRO A 135 -20.66 13.83 -24.62
N GLY A 136 -21.30 14.14 -25.76
CA GLY A 136 -20.88 15.24 -26.62
C GLY A 136 -20.93 16.58 -25.88
N PRO A 137 -20.36 17.67 -26.46
CA PRO A 137 -20.18 18.97 -25.81
C PRO A 137 -21.49 19.70 -25.42
N GLU A 138 -22.65 19.07 -25.63
CA GLU A 138 -23.99 19.64 -25.49
C GLU A 138 -24.82 18.89 -24.44
N ALA A 139 -24.23 17.93 -23.72
CA ALA A 139 -24.91 17.22 -22.66
C ALA A 139 -25.10 18.12 -21.42
N PRO A 140 -26.29 18.14 -20.80
CA PRO A 140 -26.53 18.91 -19.58
C PRO A 140 -25.59 18.46 -18.47
N LEU A 141 -25.08 19.42 -17.70
CA LEU A 141 -24.12 19.23 -16.60
C LEU A 141 -24.63 18.26 -15.51
N ASP A 142 -25.90 17.87 -15.51
CA ASP A 142 -26.45 16.97 -14.47
C ASP A 142 -26.20 15.48 -14.76
N ALA A 143 -25.62 15.13 -15.91
CA ALA A 143 -25.40 13.74 -16.33
C ALA A 143 -24.38 12.96 -15.46
N TYR A 144 -23.61 13.64 -14.62
CA TYR A 144 -22.64 13.02 -13.69
C TYR A 144 -23.10 12.98 -12.22
N ALA A 145 -24.35 13.35 -11.92
CA ALA A 145 -24.79 13.54 -10.53
C ALA A 145 -25.56 12.35 -9.92
N ALA A 146 -25.82 11.27 -10.66
CA ALA A 146 -26.62 10.15 -10.16
C ALA A 146 -25.77 9.04 -9.53
N ASP A 147 -25.15 9.34 -8.38
CA ASP A 147 -24.69 8.34 -7.41
C ASP A 147 -24.86 8.94 -6.00
N THR A 148 -26.10 8.99 -5.53
CA THR A 148 -26.40 9.18 -4.10
C THR A 148 -27.23 8.00 -3.62
N ASP A 149 -26.66 7.26 -2.68
CA ASP A 149 -27.21 6.08 -2.03
C ASP A 149 -28.64 6.27 -1.51
N GLY A 150 -29.58 5.52 -2.08
CA GLY A 150 -30.92 5.31 -1.53
C GLY A 150 -30.93 4.14 -0.55
N ALA A 151 -30.52 4.38 0.70
CA ALA A 151 -30.77 3.46 1.82
C ALA A 151 -31.98 3.94 2.63
N ALA A 152 -32.90 3.01 2.88
CA ALA A 152 -34.22 3.20 3.48
C ALA A 152 -34.25 3.93 4.84
N GLY A 153 -35.34 4.68 5.08
CA GLY A 153 -35.75 5.10 6.42
C GLY A 153 -36.70 6.30 6.41
N GLY A 154 -38.01 6.04 6.44
CA GLY A 154 -39.03 7.09 6.40
C GLY A 154 -39.07 7.98 7.66
N ALA A 155 -39.42 9.24 7.45
CA ALA A 155 -40.14 10.07 8.41
C ALA A 155 -40.84 11.22 7.68
N MET A 156 -42.10 11.42 8.05
CA MET A 156 -43.01 12.46 7.60
C MET A 156 -42.61 13.86 8.07
N GLY A 157 -43.07 14.87 7.30
CA GLY A 157 -43.18 16.27 7.71
C GLY A 157 -42.02 17.13 7.21
N GLY A 158 -42.20 18.28 6.59
CA GLY A 158 -43.36 19.15 6.45
C GLY A 158 -42.83 20.57 6.27
N TYR A 159 -43.58 21.36 5.50
CA TYR A 159 -43.48 22.80 5.28
C TYR A 159 -42.60 23.36 4.14
N VAL A 160 -43.30 24.22 3.41
CA VAL A 160 -42.97 25.06 2.26
C VAL A 160 -42.25 26.31 2.75
N ASP A 161 -41.23 26.75 2.02
CA ASP A 161 -40.54 28.03 2.21
C ASP A 161 -41.31 29.17 1.49
N MET A 162 -41.33 30.36 2.08
CA MET A 162 -41.82 31.60 1.48
C MET A 162 -40.66 32.59 1.35
#